data_AF-A0A3S4EFB3-F1
#
_entry.id   AF-A0A3S4EFB3-F1
#
_cell.length_a   1.000
_cell.length_b   1.000
_cell.length_c   1.000
_cell.angle_alpha   90.00
_cell.angle_beta   90.00
_cell.angle_gamma   90.00
#
_symmetry.space_group_name_H-M   'P 1'
#
loop_
_entity.id
_entity.type
_entity.pdbx_description
1 polymer ?
#
loop_
_entity_poly.entity_id
_entity_poly.type
_entity_poly.pdbx_seq_one_letter_code
_entity_poly.pdbx_strand_id
1 'polypeptide(L)'
;MTDTIITLAHRLKLKLVAEGVESAEQAAYLCSRQVNAMQGYYFAKPMPINVFPLWLARYETRQRVLHQREERQKRSNKPEA
;
A
#
# COMPACT_ATOMS: atom_id res chain seq x y z
N MET A 1 9.33 14.42 11.92
CA MET A 1 10.40 14.02 11.00
C MET A 1 9.84 13.44 9.70
N THR A 2 9.01 12.39 9.74
CA THR A 2 8.43 11.74 8.55
C THR A 2 7.74 12.73 7.59
N ASP A 3 6.84 13.58 8.09
CA ASP A 3 6.14 14.59 7.27
C ASP A 3 7.09 15.60 6.60
N THR A 4 8.21 15.92 7.26
CA THR A 4 9.22 16.83 6.72
C THR A 4 9.91 16.22 5.50
N ILE A 5 10.24 14.92 5.58
CA ILE A 5 10.86 14.17 4.47
C ILE A 5 9.88 14.03 3.32
N ILE A 6 8.62 13.69 3.60
CA ILE A 6 7.56 13.60 2.59
C ILE A 6 7.40 14.94 1.86
N THR A 7 7.29 16.03 2.62
CA THR A 7 7.17 17.38 2.05
C THR A 7 8.37 17.75 1.19
N LEU A 8 9.58 17.41 1.62
CA LEU A 8 10.81 17.65 0.85
C LEU A 8 10.80 16.86 -0.46
N ALA A 9 10.50 15.55 -0.41
CA ALA A 9 10.42 14.70 -1.59
C ALA A 9 9.40 15.23 -2.61
N HIS A 10 8.22 15.67 -2.14
CA HIS A 10 7.20 16.28 -3.00
C HIS A 10 7.70 17.57 -3.67
N ARG A 11 8.35 18.46 -2.90
CA ARG A 11 8.92 19.72 -3.45
C ARG A 11 9.99 19.45 -4.51
N LEU A 12 10.80 18.42 -4.31
CA LEU A 12 11.84 18.00 -5.24
C LEU A 12 11.32 17.09 -6.36
N LYS A 13 10.02 16.78 -6.39
CA LYS A 13 9.38 15.86 -7.35
C LYS A 13 10.05 14.48 -7.39
N LEU A 14 10.50 14.00 -6.23
CA LEU A 14 11.10 12.68 -6.07
C LEU A 14 10.05 11.63 -5.71
N LYS A 15 10.31 10.38 -6.13
CA LYS A 15 9.54 9.23 -5.64
C LYS A 15 10.05 8.82 -4.27
N LEU A 16 9.14 8.55 -3.35
CA LEU A 16 9.44 8.11 -1.99
C LEU A 16 9.02 6.65 -1.79
N VAL A 17 9.95 5.86 -1.24
CA VAL A 17 9.70 4.53 -0.71
C VAL A 17 9.77 4.62 0.81
N ALA A 18 8.72 4.21 1.51
CA ALA A 18 8.75 4.06 2.96
C ALA A 18 9.07 2.61 3.34
N GLU A 19 10.19 2.40 4.03
CA GLU A 19 10.63 1.09 4.52
C GLU A 19 10.22 0.88 5.98
N GLY A 20 10.09 -0.38 6.40
CA GLY A 20 9.73 -0.76 7.77
C GLY A 20 8.24 -0.63 8.11
N VAL A 21 7.34 -0.74 7.13
CA VAL A 21 5.89 -0.75 7.38
C VAL A 21 5.45 -2.10 7.95
N GLU A 22 4.95 -2.11 9.19
CA GLU A 22 4.60 -3.30 9.95
C GLU A 22 3.10 -3.42 10.27
N SER A 23 2.34 -2.33 10.14
CA SER A 23 0.91 -2.31 10.43
C SER A 23 0.05 -1.68 9.32
N ALA A 24 -1.26 -1.98 9.35
CA ALA A 24 -2.23 -1.43 8.41
C ALA A 24 -2.41 0.08 8.60
N GLU A 25 -2.34 0.55 9.85
CA GLU A 25 -2.47 1.95 10.22
C GLU A 25 -1.29 2.77 9.65
N GLN A 26 -0.07 2.23 9.73
CA GLN A 26 1.11 2.86 9.12
C GLN A 26 0.97 2.94 7.60
N ALA A 27 0.54 1.85 6.95
CA ALA A 27 0.31 1.83 5.51
C ALA A 27 -0.77 2.84 5.09
N ALA A 28 -1.88 2.92 5.83
CA ALA A 28 -2.94 3.88 5.58
C ALA A 28 -2.48 5.34 5.75
N TYR A 29 -1.70 5.62 6.80
CA TYR A 29 -1.11 6.94 7.02
C TYR A 29 -0.19 7.35 5.85
N LEU A 30 0.74 6.49 5.43
CA LEU A 30 1.67 6.77 4.34
C LEU A 30 0.94 6.92 2.99
N CYS A 31 -0.08 6.09 2.73
CA CYS A 31 -0.94 6.19 1.56
C CYS A 31 -1.67 7.54 1.52
N SER A 32 -2.25 7.99 2.64
CA SER A 32 -2.93 9.28 2.75
C SER A 32 -2.01 10.48 2.47
N ARG A 33 -0.70 10.30 2.66
CA ARG A 33 0.35 11.28 2.39
C ARG A 33 0.98 11.14 0.99
N GLN A 34 0.41 10.31 0.12
CA GLN A 34 0.86 10.10 -1.27
C GLN A 34 2.28 9.55 -1.41
N VAL A 35 2.75 8.76 -0.43
CA VAL A 35 3.98 7.98 -0.55
C VAL A 35 3.83 6.96 -1.68
N ASN A 36 4.82 6.87 -2.59
CA ASN A 36 4.67 6.15 -3.86
C ASN A 36 4.76 4.63 -3.71
N ALA A 37 5.61 4.16 -2.80
CA ALA A 37 5.83 2.74 -2.57
C ALA A 37 6.15 2.49 -1.09
N MET A 38 5.88 1.28 -0.64
CA MET A 38 6.05 0.88 0.75
C MET A 38 6.64 -0.52 0.82
N GLN A 39 7.53 -0.75 1.78
CA GLN A 39 8.11 -2.05 2.09
C GLN A 39 8.05 -2.28 3.59
N GLY A 40 7.75 -3.52 3.98
CA GLY A 40 7.85 -3.96 5.36
C GLY A 40 7.05 -5.24 5.62
N TYR A 41 7.14 -5.73 6.85
CA TYR A 41 6.56 -7.01 7.24
C TYR A 41 5.03 -7.05 7.18
N TYR A 42 4.38 -5.88 7.16
CA TYR A 42 2.96 -5.79 6.86
C TYR A 42 2.60 -6.43 5.50
N PHE A 43 3.47 -6.25 4.51
CA PHE A 43 3.27 -6.79 3.16
C PHE A 43 3.87 -8.20 3.04
N ALA A 44 5.16 -8.31 3.32
CA ALA A 44 5.90 -9.57 3.34
C ALA A 44 7.25 -9.41 4.03
N LYS A 45 7.71 -10.51 4.65
CA LYS A 45 9.11 -10.65 5.03
C LYS A 45 9.97 -10.92 3.78
N PRO A 46 11.27 -10.58 3.81
CA PRO A 46 12.22 -11.07 2.81
C PRO A 46 12.08 -12.58 2.61
N MET A 47 12.11 -13.02 1.37
CA MET A 47 11.92 -14.43 1.02
C MET A 47 12.92 -14.87 -0.04
N PRO A 48 13.30 -16.15 -0.05
CA PRO A 48 14.10 -16.72 -1.12
C PRO A 48 13.44 -16.57 -2.50
N ILE A 49 14.27 -16.45 -3.54
CA ILE A 49 13.79 -16.22 -4.91
C ILE A 49 12.89 -17.34 -5.44
N ASN A 50 13.09 -18.58 -5.01
CA ASN A 50 12.25 -19.72 -5.39
C ASN A 50 10.85 -19.69 -4.75
N VAL A 51 10.66 -18.92 -3.67
CA VAL A 51 9.36 -18.74 -2.99
C VAL A 51 8.57 -17.57 -3.60
N PHE A 52 9.28 -16.57 -4.13
CA PHE A 52 8.69 -15.32 -4.61
C PHE A 52 7.58 -15.49 -5.66
N PRO A 53 7.70 -16.33 -6.71
CA PRO A 53 6.64 -16.46 -7.72
C PRO A 53 5.31 -16.93 -7.13
N LEU A 54 5.36 -17.90 -6.21
CA LEU A 54 4.16 -18.40 -5.53
C LEU A 54 3.55 -17.34 -4.61
N TRP A 55 4.38 -16.61 -3.89
CA TRP A 55 3.92 -15.51 -3.06
C TRP A 55 3.26 -14.41 -3.89
N LEU A 56 3.87 -14.02 -5.02
CA LEU A 56 3.36 -12.97 -5.91
C LEU A 56 1.99 -13.32 -6.48
N ALA A 57 1.82 -14.55 -6.99
CA ALA A 57 0.54 -15.03 -7.52
C ALA A 57 -0.59 -14.97 -6.46
N ARG A 58 -0.27 -15.36 -5.22
CA ARG A 58 -1.20 -15.27 -4.08
C ARG A 58 -1.50 -13.83 -3.70
N TYR A 59 -0.48 -12.97 -3.71
CA TYR A 59 -0.62 -11.55 -3.39
C TYR A 59 -1.53 -10.84 -4.38
N GLU A 60 -1.31 -11.00 -5.68
CA GLU A 60 -2.17 -10.40 -6.72
C GLU A 60 -3.63 -10.85 -6.61
N THR A 61 -3.84 -12.15 -6.37
CA THR A 61 -5.20 -12.71 -6.19
C THR A 61 -5.91 -12.05 -5.01
N ARG A 62 -5.20 -11.88 -3.88
CA ARG A 62 -5.75 -11.20 -2.70
C ARG A 62 -6.13 -9.75 -3.01
N GLN A 63 -5.24 -9.00 -3.68
CA GLN A 63 -5.50 -7.59 -4.00
C GLN A 63 -6.69 -7.41 -4.95
N ARG A 64 -6.85 -8.28 -5.96
CA ARG A 64 -8.03 -8.25 -6.84
C ARG A 64 -9.33 -8.43 -6.06
N VAL A 65 -9.37 -9.38 -5.12
CA VAL A 65 -10.56 -9.63 -4.30
C VAL A 65 -10.88 -8.44 -3.39
N LEU A 66 -9.86 -7.85 -2.75
CA LEU A 66 -10.05 -6.67 -1.89
C LEU A 66 -10.59 -5.48 -2.69
N HIS A 67 -9.99 -5.20 -3.85
CA HIS A 67 -10.44 -4.12 -4.72
C HIS A 67 -11.89 -4.32 -5.19
N GLN A 68 -12.27 -5.54 -5.58
CA GLN A 68 -13.65 -5.85 -5.95
C GLN A 68 -14.64 -5.65 -4.79
N ARG A 69 -14.24 -5.95 -3.55
CA ARG A 69 -15.08 -5.75 -2.36
C ARG A 69 -15.27 -4.26 -2.06
N GLU A 70 -14.20 -3.47 -2.13
CA GLU A 70 -14.26 -2.02 -1.94
C GLU A 70 -15.16 -1.36 -2.98
N GLU A 71 -15.05 -1.74 -4.25
CA GLU A 71 -15.88 -1.20 -5.33
C GLU A 71 -17.36 -1.59 -5.17
N ARG A 72 -17.66 -2.81 -4.70
CA ARG A 72 -19.03 -3.22 -4.37
C ARG A 72 -19.59 -2.44 -3.19
N GLN A 73 -18.80 -2.22 -2.15
CA GLN A 73 -19.23 -1.45 -0.97
C GLN A 73 -19.49 0.01 -1.32
N LYS A 74 -18.64 0.64 -2.14
CA LYS A 74 -18.84 2.02 -2.63
C LYS A 74 -20.12 2.16 -3.46
N ARG A 75 -20.45 1.17 -4.29
CA ARG A 75 -21.71 1.15 -5.05
C ARG A 75 -22.93 1.00 -4.14
N SER A 76 -22.82 0.20 -3.09
CA SER A 76 -23.90 -0.02 -2.12
C SER A 76 -24.14 1.16 -1.19
N ASN A 77 -23.12 1.98 -0.90
CA ASN A 77 -23.21 3.14 -0.02
C ASN A 77 -23.46 4.46 -0.77
N LYS A 78 -23.75 4.42 -2.08
CA LYS A 78 -24.08 5.63 -2.84
C LYS A 78 -25.47 6.10 -2.41
N PRO A 79 -25.63 7.32 -1.87
CA PRO A 79 -26.95 7.83 -1.52
C PRO A 79 -27.81 7.95 -2.79
N GLU A 80 -29.07 7.48 -2.71
CA GLU A 80 -30.09 7.78 -3.72
C GLU A 80 -30.20 9.31 -3.81
N ALA A 81 -30.00 9.84 -5.02
CA ALA A 81 -30.12 11.25 -5.33
C ALA A 81 -31.60 11.62 -5.55
#